data_AF-F9URK6-F1
#
_entry.id   AF-F9URK6-F1
#
_cell.length_a   1.000
_cell.length_b   1.000
_cell.length_c   1.000
_cell.angle_alpha   90.00
_cell.angle_beta   90.00
_cell.angle_gamma   90.00
#
_symmetry.space_group_name_H-M   'P 1'
#
loop_
_entity.id
_entity.type
_entity.pdbx_description
1 polymer ?
#
loop_
_entity_poly.entity_id
_entity_poly.type
_entity_poly.pdbx_seq_one_letter_code
_entity_poly.pdbx_strand_id
1 'polypeptide(L)'
;MKLVGIAGSIEDKSYNRLLLKFIANHFSDMVDIEILDIQDVPMFNQSDDQTEGEAVQYLKRKIMQADGVIIATPEHNHTITAALKSVIEWLSFKIHPMSGKPVLIVGASYYDQGSSRAQLNLRQILESPGVDAVVMPGNEFLLGEVKQAFDDQNNLKDARTVSFLQETLGKFLKFVKMVNAMDAEAHADDWKNEDLEAKGEVETTIKGVNMHAADWVEQAAAKTHAAEGDDYVKLDRGVLTVNQLNWFLNSMPMELTYADANNQFLYYNHQMDGDKMLASRTPAQAGNPLADCHPKRAVPGVKRAVHMLRTGETDLFKLPVPGIPNKYVMHYYQALHDDKGEYKGINEFVLDLLPIVKYYLKQTGQMLAPDPDAKTDAVSGASSKAKETKPDAAPAVDDVSGASADTEAAPEAPTKPEAPDFDSVSGASAK
;
A
#
# COMPACT_ATOMS: atom_id res chain seq x y z
N MET A 1 5.95 13.44 -4.64
CA MET A 1 6.23 13.36 -3.19
C MET A 1 4.97 12.83 -2.56
N LYS A 2 5.08 11.74 -1.81
CA LYS A 2 4.00 11.08 -1.10
C LYS A 2 4.22 11.28 0.40
N LEU A 3 3.23 11.83 1.10
CA LEU A 3 3.22 11.88 2.56
C LEU A 3 2.13 10.97 3.09
N VAL A 4 2.23 10.61 4.37
CA VAL A 4 1.10 10.03 5.12
C VAL A 4 0.62 10.98 6.22
N GLY A 5 -0.70 11.09 6.36
CA GLY A 5 -1.35 11.89 7.40
C GLY A 5 -1.94 11.01 8.49
N ILE A 6 -1.41 11.07 9.72
CA ILE A 6 -1.91 10.29 10.86
C ILE A 6 -2.83 11.17 11.73
N ALA A 7 -4.10 10.80 11.83
CA ALA A 7 -5.04 11.47 12.73
C ALA A 7 -4.85 10.95 14.16
N GLY A 8 -4.41 11.81 15.08
CA GLY A 8 -4.16 11.46 16.49
C GLY A 8 -5.41 11.22 17.36
N SER A 9 -6.53 10.76 16.77
CA SER A 9 -7.76 10.44 17.49
C SER A 9 -8.54 9.31 16.80
N ILE A 10 -9.04 8.38 17.62
CA ILE A 10 -9.95 7.30 17.21
C ILE A 10 -11.43 7.72 17.18
N GLU A 11 -11.77 8.96 17.54
CA GLU A 11 -13.14 9.47 17.44
C GLU A 11 -13.60 9.58 15.98
N ASP A 12 -14.78 9.07 15.65
CA ASP A 12 -15.37 9.12 14.29
C ASP A 12 -15.33 10.54 13.69
N LYS A 13 -15.72 11.53 14.52
CA LYS A 13 -15.81 12.95 14.16
C LYS A 13 -14.58 13.77 14.59
N SER A 14 -13.39 13.19 14.45
CA SER A 14 -12.13 13.88 14.72
C SER A 14 -11.92 15.11 13.82
N TYR A 15 -11.88 16.30 14.43
CA TYR A 15 -11.47 17.54 13.76
C TYR A 15 -10.02 17.52 13.26
N ASN A 16 -9.17 16.65 13.82
CA ASN A 16 -7.80 16.48 13.37
C ASN A 16 -7.74 15.63 12.08
N ARG A 17 -8.62 14.63 11.94
CA ARG A 17 -8.86 13.94 10.66
C ARG A 17 -9.45 14.90 9.63
N LEU A 18 -10.35 15.80 10.05
CA LEU A 18 -10.93 16.83 9.18
C LEU A 18 -9.85 17.79 8.63
N LEU A 19 -8.94 18.26 9.50
CA LEU A 19 -7.81 19.08 9.11
C LEU A 19 -6.89 18.37 8.10
N LEU A 20 -6.57 17.09 8.32
CA LEU A 20 -5.78 16.31 7.35
C LEU A 20 -6.51 16.16 6.01
N LYS A 21 -7.82 15.89 6.01
CA LYS A 21 -8.64 15.83 4.79
C LYS A 21 -8.66 17.16 4.04
N PHE A 22 -8.73 18.29 4.75
CA PHE A 22 -8.60 19.61 4.14
C PHE A 22 -7.22 19.80 3.51
N ILE A 23 -6.13 19.48 4.21
CA ILE A 23 -4.75 19.60 3.69
C ILE A 23 -4.57 18.76 2.42
N ALA A 24 -4.96 17.48 2.47
CA ALA A 24 -4.83 16.54 1.36
C ALA A 24 -5.60 16.99 0.10
N ASN A 25 -6.85 17.43 0.28
CA ASN A 25 -7.68 17.87 -0.84
C ASN A 25 -7.21 19.22 -1.41
N HIS A 26 -7.01 20.22 -0.54
CA HIS A 26 -6.75 21.61 -0.94
C HIS A 26 -5.34 21.82 -1.50
N PHE A 27 -4.35 21.02 -1.07
CA PHE A 27 -2.97 21.11 -1.54
C PHE A 27 -2.54 19.91 -2.40
N SER A 28 -3.50 19.22 -3.02
CA SER A 28 -3.27 18.05 -3.90
C SER A 28 -2.34 18.35 -5.09
N ASP A 29 -2.36 19.57 -5.64
CA ASP A 29 -1.41 20.02 -6.67
C ASP A 29 0.04 20.15 -6.16
N MET A 30 0.25 20.25 -4.84
CA MET A 30 1.57 20.39 -4.22
C MET A 30 2.15 19.05 -3.77
N VAL A 31 1.32 18.14 -3.28
CA VAL A 31 1.75 16.90 -2.62
C VAL A 31 0.60 15.87 -2.55
N ASP A 32 0.93 14.60 -2.72
CA ASP A 32 0.02 13.49 -2.48
C ASP A 32 0.06 13.09 -0.99
N ILE A 33 -1.11 12.98 -0.34
CA ILE A 33 -1.23 12.69 1.10
C ILE A 33 -2.23 11.57 1.33
N GLU A 34 -1.73 10.40 1.71
CA GLU A 34 -2.55 9.26 2.12
C GLU A 34 -2.89 9.37 3.61
N ILE A 35 -4.16 9.48 3.97
CA ILE A 35 -4.59 9.61 5.37
C ILE A 35 -4.74 8.22 5.97
N LEU A 36 -4.05 8.00 7.09
CA LEU A 36 -4.06 6.75 7.84
C LEU A 36 -4.91 6.91 9.10
N ASP A 37 -5.84 5.97 9.28
CA ASP A 37 -6.60 5.83 10.51
C ASP A 37 -5.92 4.89 11.50
N ILE A 38 -6.17 5.14 12.79
CA ILE A 38 -5.57 4.40 13.91
C ILE A 38 -6.62 3.71 14.80
N GLN A 39 -7.86 3.59 14.30
CA GLN A 39 -8.99 3.02 15.05
C GLN A 39 -8.82 1.53 15.34
N ASP A 40 -8.31 0.78 14.36
CA ASP A 40 -8.14 -0.68 14.45
C ASP A 40 -6.80 -1.12 15.06
N VAL A 41 -5.98 -0.17 15.52
CA VAL A 41 -4.69 -0.48 16.17
C VAL A 41 -4.98 -0.88 17.63
N PRO A 42 -4.55 -2.08 18.08
CA PRO A 42 -4.77 -2.54 19.44
C PRO A 42 -4.07 -1.62 20.45
N MET A 43 -4.60 -1.55 21.68
CA MET A 43 -3.91 -0.87 22.78
C MET A 43 -2.57 -1.58 23.05
N PHE A 44 -1.49 -0.82 23.18
CA PHE A 44 -0.15 -1.36 23.38
C PHE A 44 -0.06 -2.18 24.67
N ASN A 45 0.38 -3.42 24.53
CA ASN A 45 0.62 -4.34 25.64
C ASN A 45 1.85 -5.19 25.33
N GLN A 46 2.98 -4.89 25.98
CA GLN A 46 4.24 -5.60 25.75
C GLN A 46 4.17 -7.13 26.02
N SER A 47 3.22 -7.57 26.85
CA SER A 47 3.01 -9.00 27.17
C SER A 47 2.15 -9.73 26.12
N ASP A 48 1.44 -9.00 25.27
CA ASP A 48 0.57 -9.50 24.21
C ASP A 48 1.04 -8.89 22.89
N ASP A 49 2.15 -9.41 22.38
CA ASP A 49 2.86 -8.82 21.24
C ASP A 49 2.11 -9.00 19.92
N GLN A 50 1.47 -7.92 19.47
CA GLN A 50 0.75 -7.80 18.21
C GLN A 50 1.53 -6.97 17.17
N THR A 51 2.86 -6.89 17.27
CA THR A 51 3.70 -6.16 16.29
C THR A 51 3.49 -6.66 14.85
N GLU A 52 3.28 -7.98 14.69
CA GLU A 52 2.98 -8.61 13.39
C GLU A 52 1.48 -8.63 13.04
N GLY A 53 0.65 -7.90 13.79
CA GLY A 53 -0.77 -7.72 13.48
C GLY A 53 -0.98 -6.81 12.27
N GLU A 54 -2.01 -7.12 11.48
CA GLU A 54 -2.31 -6.46 10.20
C GLU A 54 -2.32 -4.92 10.31
N ALA A 55 -3.01 -4.36 11.31
CA ALA A 55 -3.12 -2.91 11.50
C ALA A 55 -1.78 -2.22 11.80
N VAL A 56 -0.91 -2.86 12.60
CA VAL A 56 0.42 -2.32 12.94
C VAL A 56 1.34 -2.37 11.72
N GLN A 57 1.34 -3.50 11.02
CA GLN A 57 2.16 -3.70 9.82
C GLN A 57 1.66 -2.87 8.64
N TYR A 58 0.35 -2.61 8.53
CA TYR A 58 -0.21 -1.67 7.58
C TYR A 58 0.35 -0.26 7.78
N LEU A 59 0.31 0.27 9.01
CA LEU A 59 0.90 1.58 9.32
C LEU A 59 2.40 1.63 9.02
N LYS A 60 3.15 0.60 9.44
CA LYS A 60 4.59 0.44 9.15
C LYS A 60 4.88 0.55 7.66
N ARG A 61 4.24 -0.26 6.81
CA ARG A 61 4.42 -0.23 5.35
C ARG A 61 4.12 1.15 4.78
N LYS A 62 3.00 1.76 5.16
CA LYS A 62 2.57 3.08 4.65
C LYS A 62 3.51 4.21 5.06
N ILE A 63 4.05 4.18 6.28
CA ILE A 63 5.04 5.15 6.77
C ILE A 63 6.38 4.96 6.08
N MET A 64 6.85 3.71 5.92
CA MET A 64 8.12 3.41 5.22
C MET A 64 8.10 3.91 3.78
N GLN A 65 7.02 3.63 3.04
CA GLN A 65 6.78 4.07 1.65
C GLN A 65 6.54 5.59 1.49
N ALA A 66 6.38 6.35 2.57
CA ALA A 66 6.16 7.79 2.50
C ALA A 66 7.48 8.56 2.55
N ASP A 67 7.58 9.64 1.77
CA ASP A 67 8.68 10.61 1.88
C ASP A 67 8.71 11.28 3.26
N GLY A 68 7.57 11.40 3.94
CA GLY A 68 7.45 12.01 5.26
C GLY A 68 6.04 11.87 5.87
N VAL A 69 5.90 12.27 7.13
CA VAL A 69 4.66 12.09 7.92
C VAL A 69 4.11 13.44 8.38
N ILE A 70 2.79 13.61 8.33
CA ILE A 70 2.08 14.69 9.04
C ILE A 70 1.26 14.05 10.16
N ILE A 71 1.49 14.44 11.41
CA ILE A 71 0.67 13.97 12.55
C ILE A 71 -0.22 15.12 13.02
N ALA A 72 -1.54 14.91 12.96
CA ALA A 72 -2.53 15.87 13.44
C ALA A 72 -3.00 15.49 14.85
N THR A 73 -2.47 16.15 15.88
CA THR A 73 -2.78 15.79 17.28
C THR A 73 -3.86 16.69 17.91
N PRO A 74 -4.89 16.11 18.55
CA PRO A 74 -5.68 16.80 19.56
C PRO A 74 -4.83 17.13 20.80
N GLU A 75 -5.34 17.99 21.69
CA GLU A 75 -4.84 18.15 23.06
C GLU A 75 -5.85 17.60 24.06
N HIS A 76 -5.47 16.55 24.78
CA HIS A 76 -6.24 15.98 25.89
C HIS A 76 -5.43 16.21 27.17
N ASN A 77 -5.98 16.94 28.15
CA ASN A 77 -5.32 17.18 29.45
C ASN A 77 -3.85 17.68 29.34
N HIS A 78 -3.57 18.57 28.38
CA HIS A 78 -2.24 19.12 28.08
C HIS A 78 -1.21 18.11 27.53
N THR A 79 -1.67 16.97 27.04
CA THR A 79 -0.86 15.92 26.40
C THR A 79 -1.53 15.43 25.11
N ILE A 80 -0.85 14.55 24.36
CA ILE A 80 -1.43 13.82 23.24
C ILE A 80 -2.53 12.85 23.70
N THR A 81 -3.26 12.25 22.75
CA THR A 81 -4.23 11.21 23.10
C THR A 81 -3.55 9.89 23.48
N ALA A 82 -4.20 9.13 24.37
CA ALA A 82 -3.74 7.79 24.74
C ALA A 82 -3.61 6.85 23.52
N ALA A 83 -4.55 6.97 22.57
CA ALA A 83 -4.52 6.21 21.31
C ALA A 83 -3.28 6.56 20.47
N LEU A 84 -2.97 7.85 20.26
CA LEU A 84 -1.76 8.25 19.53
C LEU A 84 -0.49 7.77 20.24
N LYS A 85 -0.42 7.87 21.58
CA LYS A 85 0.73 7.36 22.33
C LYS A 85 0.90 5.85 22.16
N SER A 86 -0.19 5.10 22.22
CA SER A 86 -0.25 3.64 22.04
C SER A 86 0.22 3.19 20.66
N VAL A 87 -0.22 3.89 19.60
CA VAL A 87 0.25 3.63 18.23
C VAL A 87 1.76 3.85 18.14
N ILE A 88 2.28 4.92 18.74
CA ILE A 88 3.72 5.20 18.74
C ILE A 88 4.50 4.09 19.47
N GLU A 89 4.00 3.54 20.60
CA GLU A 89 4.67 2.40 21.27
C GLU A 89 4.84 1.19 20.32
N TRP A 90 3.79 0.80 19.57
CA TRP A 90 3.90 -0.27 18.58
C TRP A 90 4.94 0.03 17.50
N LEU A 91 4.96 1.28 17.01
CA LEU A 91 5.89 1.77 15.99
C LEU A 91 7.31 2.07 16.54
N SER A 92 7.60 1.73 17.79
CA SER A 92 8.95 1.83 18.40
C SER A 92 9.36 0.63 19.25
N PHE A 93 8.54 -0.43 19.35
CA PHE A 93 8.81 -1.57 20.24
C PHE A 93 9.76 -2.61 19.61
N LYS A 94 9.38 -3.12 18.43
CA LYS A 94 10.13 -4.13 17.66
C LYS A 94 10.34 -3.75 16.20
N ILE A 95 9.64 -2.72 15.75
CA ILE A 95 9.73 -2.10 14.43
C ILE A 95 9.96 -0.60 14.64
N HIS A 96 10.64 0.05 13.71
CA HIS A 96 11.03 1.46 13.84
C HIS A 96 10.77 2.29 12.56
N PRO A 97 9.57 2.23 11.94
CA PRO A 97 9.28 2.91 10.67
C PRO A 97 9.36 4.44 10.74
N MET A 98 9.41 5.01 11.96
CA MET A 98 9.54 6.45 12.20
C MET A 98 11.00 6.93 12.27
N SER A 99 11.99 6.05 12.44
CA SER A 99 13.40 6.43 12.54
C SER A 99 13.88 7.09 11.24
N GLY A 100 14.60 8.20 11.35
CA GLY A 100 15.04 9.04 10.22
C GLY A 100 13.92 9.79 9.48
N LYS A 101 12.65 9.41 9.67
CA LYS A 101 11.52 9.91 8.88
C LYS A 101 11.23 11.39 9.21
N PRO A 102 11.14 12.29 8.22
CA PRO A 102 10.79 13.69 8.48
C PRO A 102 9.32 13.83 8.88
N VAL A 103 9.05 14.55 9.98
CA VAL A 103 7.69 14.73 10.52
C VAL A 103 7.29 16.20 10.65
N LEU A 104 6.07 16.53 10.21
CA LEU A 104 5.37 17.76 10.56
C LEU A 104 4.30 17.44 11.61
N ILE A 105 4.27 18.21 12.69
CA ILE A 105 3.15 18.20 13.63
C ILE A 105 2.20 19.33 13.26
N VAL A 106 0.92 19.00 13.15
CA VAL A 106 -0.19 19.96 13.11
C VAL A 106 -1.20 19.58 14.19
N GLY A 107 -2.20 20.43 14.42
CA GLY A 107 -3.27 20.04 15.32
C GLY A 107 -4.37 21.06 15.40
N ALA A 108 -5.52 20.59 15.85
CA ALA A 108 -6.71 21.40 16.06
C ALA A 108 -7.36 21.12 17.41
N SER A 109 -7.83 22.17 18.08
CA SER A 109 -8.46 22.07 19.39
C SER A 109 -9.68 23.00 19.52
N TYR A 110 -10.47 22.81 20.59
CA TYR A 110 -11.69 23.57 20.83
C TYR A 110 -11.46 25.03 21.27
N TYR A 111 -10.25 25.39 21.65
CA TYR A 111 -9.91 26.70 22.24
C TYR A 111 -8.72 27.34 21.52
N ASP A 112 -8.48 28.61 21.79
CA ASP A 112 -7.45 29.48 21.20
C ASP A 112 -6.04 28.85 21.11
N GLN A 113 -5.63 28.06 22.11
CA GLN A 113 -4.28 27.47 22.18
C GLN A 113 -3.95 26.44 21.07
N GLY A 114 -4.93 25.99 20.29
CA GLY A 114 -4.69 25.25 19.04
C GLY A 114 -3.83 23.99 19.15
N SER A 115 -3.88 23.27 20.28
CA SER A 115 -3.11 22.06 20.64
C SER A 115 -1.62 22.24 21.02
N SER A 116 -1.17 23.48 21.26
CA SER A 116 0.24 23.82 21.52
C SER A 116 0.98 22.89 22.50
N ARG A 117 0.38 22.51 23.63
CA ARG A 117 1.04 21.66 24.64
C ARG A 117 1.14 20.20 24.19
N ALA A 118 0.12 19.70 23.48
CA ALA A 118 0.17 18.38 22.90
C ALA A 118 1.22 18.27 21.78
N GLN A 119 1.42 19.32 20.98
CA GLN A 119 2.47 19.32 19.95
C GLN A 119 3.88 19.30 20.55
N LEU A 120 4.12 20.08 21.63
CA LEU A 120 5.39 20.04 22.36
C LEU A 120 5.65 18.66 23.01
N ASN A 121 4.63 18.04 23.60
CA ASN A 121 4.75 16.70 24.16
C ASN A 121 4.98 15.64 23.08
N LEU A 122 4.26 15.71 21.95
CA LEU A 122 4.45 14.82 20.81
C LEU A 122 5.86 14.92 20.25
N ARG A 123 6.39 16.13 20.09
CA ARG A 123 7.76 16.37 19.62
C ARG A 123 8.79 15.65 20.49
N GLN A 124 8.69 15.78 21.82
CA GLN A 124 9.57 15.08 22.75
C GLN A 124 9.50 13.55 22.63
N ILE A 125 8.32 13.01 22.34
CA ILE A 125 8.12 11.55 22.14
C ILE A 125 8.73 11.11 20.80
N LEU A 126 8.49 11.87 19.73
CA LEU A 126 8.99 11.57 18.38
C LEU A 126 10.52 11.64 18.29
N GLU A 127 11.14 12.60 18.98
CA GLU A 127 12.60 12.78 19.07
C GLU A 127 13.27 11.80 20.07
N SER A 128 12.52 10.88 20.71
CA SER A 128 13.09 9.94 21.69
C SER A 128 13.75 8.72 21.04
N PRO A 129 14.83 8.16 21.64
CA PRO A 129 15.50 6.97 21.11
C PRO A 129 14.53 5.80 20.94
N GLY A 130 14.53 5.18 19.75
CA GLY A 130 13.60 4.11 19.38
C GLY A 130 12.39 4.59 18.58
N VAL A 131 11.98 5.86 18.69
CA VAL A 131 11.09 6.50 17.71
C VAL A 131 11.93 7.23 16.66
N ASP A 132 12.92 8.01 17.11
CA ASP A 132 14.01 8.59 16.32
C ASP A 132 13.58 9.36 15.06
N ALA A 133 12.43 10.04 15.14
CA ALA A 133 11.84 10.76 14.03
C ALA A 133 12.39 12.19 13.91
N VAL A 134 12.61 12.63 12.68
CA VAL A 134 13.24 13.93 12.39
C VAL A 134 12.15 15.00 12.29
N VAL A 135 11.72 15.54 13.43
CA VAL A 135 10.58 16.48 13.49
C VAL A 135 11.01 17.88 13.02
N MET A 136 10.26 18.50 12.10
CA MET A 136 10.59 19.82 11.56
C MET A 136 10.63 20.88 12.69
N PRO A 137 11.74 21.62 12.87
CA PRO A 137 11.87 22.61 13.92
C PRO A 137 11.23 23.96 13.54
N GLY A 138 10.84 24.73 14.56
CA GLY A 138 10.48 26.15 14.44
C GLY A 138 9.25 26.48 13.58
N ASN A 139 8.44 25.48 13.21
CA ASN A 139 7.22 25.64 12.43
C ASN A 139 6.13 24.75 13.04
N GLU A 140 5.01 25.36 13.40
CA GLU A 140 3.89 24.72 14.11
C GLU A 140 2.58 25.22 13.48
N PHE A 141 1.61 24.33 13.30
CA PHE A 141 0.26 24.73 12.87
C PHE A 141 -0.74 24.44 13.99
N LEU A 142 -1.21 25.52 14.61
CA LEU A 142 -2.04 25.51 15.82
C LEU A 142 -3.45 26.03 15.48
N LEU A 143 -4.39 25.14 15.14
CA LEU A 143 -5.76 25.55 14.81
C LEU A 143 -6.64 25.61 16.06
N GLY A 144 -6.80 26.81 16.61
CA GLY A 144 -7.77 27.08 17.67
C GLY A 144 -9.22 27.14 17.18
N GLU A 145 -10.16 27.14 18.11
CA GLU A 145 -11.61 27.36 17.88
C GLU A 145 -12.18 26.48 16.74
N VAL A 146 -11.76 25.21 16.67
CA VAL A 146 -11.97 24.38 15.48
C VAL A 146 -13.45 24.13 15.12
N LYS A 147 -14.35 24.22 16.10
CA LYS A 147 -15.81 24.08 15.88
C LYS A 147 -16.38 25.19 14.99
N GLN A 148 -15.69 26.32 14.86
CA GLN A 148 -16.07 27.47 14.07
C GLN A 148 -15.22 27.61 12.79
N ALA A 149 -14.01 27.02 12.78
CA ALA A 149 -13.00 27.21 11.73
C ALA A 149 -13.40 26.68 10.34
N PHE A 150 -14.19 25.61 10.27
CA PHE A 150 -14.60 24.97 9.01
C PHE A 150 -16.00 25.41 8.54
N ASP A 151 -16.21 25.47 7.23
CA ASP A 151 -17.52 25.65 6.58
C ASP A 151 -18.27 24.33 6.36
N ASP A 152 -19.49 24.42 5.83
CA ASP A 152 -20.37 23.26 5.59
C ASP A 152 -19.84 22.32 4.50
N GLN A 153 -18.84 22.75 3.73
CA GLN A 153 -18.12 21.97 2.72
C GLN A 153 -16.77 21.44 3.25
N ASN A 154 -16.50 21.59 4.55
CA ASN A 154 -15.28 21.17 5.25
C ASN A 154 -14.00 21.94 4.85
N ASN A 155 -14.13 23.18 4.36
CA ASN A 155 -12.99 24.07 4.10
C ASN A 155 -12.73 25.03 5.26
N LEU A 156 -11.46 25.41 5.46
CA LEU A 156 -11.10 26.47 6.41
C LEU A 156 -11.59 27.84 5.92
N LYS A 157 -12.31 28.57 6.79
CA LYS A 157 -12.93 29.87 6.46
C LYS A 157 -11.94 31.04 6.34
N ASP A 158 -10.91 31.09 7.18
CA ASP A 158 -9.96 32.21 7.18
C ASP A 158 -8.84 31.96 6.15
N ALA A 159 -8.87 32.74 5.07
CA ALA A 159 -7.86 32.70 3.99
C ALA A 159 -6.42 32.94 4.50
N ARG A 160 -6.22 33.65 5.61
CA ARG A 160 -4.90 33.85 6.22
C ARG A 160 -4.40 32.56 6.87
N THR A 161 -5.28 31.82 7.53
CA THR A 161 -4.98 30.49 8.10
C THR A 161 -4.63 29.50 6.99
N VAL A 162 -5.38 29.52 5.88
CA VAL A 162 -5.05 28.71 4.68
C VAL A 162 -3.68 29.08 4.11
N SER A 163 -3.38 30.38 3.98
CA SER A 163 -2.09 30.86 3.48
C SER A 163 -0.91 30.47 4.40
N PHE A 164 -1.09 30.56 5.71
CA PHE A 164 -0.08 30.14 6.69
C PHE A 164 0.13 28.61 6.68
N LEU A 165 -0.94 27.83 6.50
CA LEU A 165 -0.86 26.38 6.33
C LEU A 165 -0.11 26.02 5.03
N GLN A 166 -0.36 26.72 3.93
CA GLN A 166 0.35 26.56 2.66
C GLN A 166 1.84 26.87 2.80
N GLU A 167 2.21 27.95 3.51
CA GLU A 167 3.60 28.30 3.78
C GLU A 167 4.29 27.23 4.64
N THR A 168 3.59 26.74 5.67
CA THR A 168 4.07 25.71 6.60
C THR A 168 4.30 24.38 5.87
N LEU A 169 3.35 23.95 5.04
CA LEU A 169 3.47 22.79 4.17
C LEU A 169 4.62 22.99 3.17
N GLY A 170 4.71 24.15 2.52
CA GLY A 170 5.79 24.45 1.57
C GLY A 170 7.20 24.45 2.19
N LYS A 171 7.34 24.78 3.48
CA LYS A 171 8.57 24.57 4.25
C LYS A 171 8.80 23.09 4.55
N PHE A 172 7.77 22.36 4.95
CA PHE A 172 7.87 20.92 5.20
C PHE A 172 8.32 20.13 3.95
N LEU A 173 7.76 20.40 2.77
CA LEU A 173 8.18 19.74 1.52
C LEU A 173 9.65 20.01 1.15
N LYS A 174 10.24 21.12 1.62
CA LYS A 174 11.68 21.39 1.48
C LYS A 174 12.50 20.65 2.54
N PHE A 175 12.00 20.62 3.78
CA PHE A 175 12.61 19.89 4.89
C PHE A 175 12.70 18.39 4.60
N VAL A 176 11.61 17.77 4.13
CA VAL A 176 11.54 16.38 3.67
C VAL A 176 12.65 16.08 2.64
N LYS A 177 12.83 16.95 1.63
CA LYS A 177 13.91 16.78 0.63
C LYS A 177 15.31 16.82 1.21
N MET A 178 15.55 17.64 2.24
CA MET A 178 16.87 17.74 2.87
C MET A 178 17.16 16.51 3.73
N VAL A 179 16.19 16.10 4.57
CA VAL A 179 16.32 14.92 5.44
C VAL A 179 16.53 13.66 4.60
N ASN A 180 15.67 13.42 3.60
CA ASN A 180 15.76 12.22 2.77
C ASN A 180 17.02 12.23 1.88
N ALA A 181 17.58 13.39 1.53
CA ALA A 181 18.86 13.46 0.82
C ALA A 181 20.04 13.08 1.73
N MET A 182 20.04 13.52 2.99
CA MET A 182 21.08 13.14 3.96
C MET A 182 21.03 11.65 4.29
N ASP A 183 19.82 11.10 4.43
CA ASP A 183 19.58 9.67 4.69
C ASP A 183 19.98 8.81 3.47
N ALA A 184 19.56 9.21 2.27
CA ALA A 184 19.95 8.56 1.02
C ALA A 184 21.47 8.63 0.75
N GLU A 185 22.18 9.66 1.21
CA GLU A 185 23.65 9.72 1.16
C GLU A 185 24.30 8.74 2.14
N ALA A 186 23.75 8.59 3.36
CA ALA A 186 24.25 7.64 4.36
C ALA A 186 24.07 6.18 3.92
N HIS A 187 22.95 5.87 3.25
CA HIS A 187 22.55 4.52 2.83
C HIS A 187 22.75 4.24 1.32
N ALA A 188 23.38 5.16 0.58
CA ALA A 188 23.55 5.14 -0.89
C ALA A 188 24.13 3.84 -1.48
N ASP A 189 24.84 3.07 -0.66
CA ASP A 189 25.62 1.91 -1.03
C ASP A 189 25.12 0.60 -0.40
N ASP A 190 24.06 0.61 0.42
CA ASP A 190 23.59 -0.60 1.13
C ASP A 190 23.10 -1.70 0.18
N TRP A 191 22.54 -1.33 -0.98
CA TRP A 191 22.22 -2.25 -2.07
C TRP A 191 23.43 -3.07 -2.55
N LYS A 192 24.68 -2.61 -2.34
CA LYS A 192 25.89 -3.39 -2.69
C LYS A 192 25.99 -4.66 -1.83
N ASN A 193 25.42 -4.64 -0.63
CA ASN A 193 25.42 -5.74 0.32
C ASN A 193 24.32 -6.79 0.04
N GLU A 194 23.33 -6.48 -0.81
CA GLU A 194 22.23 -7.40 -1.18
C GLU A 194 22.78 -8.75 -1.71
N ASP A 195 22.42 -9.87 -1.08
CA ASP A 195 22.98 -11.18 -1.42
C ASP A 195 22.17 -11.88 -2.50
N LEU A 196 22.61 -11.79 -3.75
CA LEU A 196 22.00 -12.51 -4.87
C LEU A 196 22.50 -13.96 -5.03
N GLU A 197 23.38 -14.41 -4.14
CA GLU A 197 23.99 -15.75 -4.17
C GLU A 197 23.24 -16.77 -3.28
N ALA A 198 22.12 -16.38 -2.67
CA ALA A 198 21.28 -17.19 -1.79
C ALA A 198 22.04 -17.92 -0.65
N LYS A 199 23.02 -17.25 -0.02
CA LYS A 199 23.87 -17.83 1.04
C LYS A 199 23.16 -17.92 2.39
N GLY A 200 22.08 -17.17 2.58
CA GLY A 200 21.26 -17.20 3.78
C GLY A 200 20.36 -18.43 3.84
N GLU A 201 19.49 -18.45 4.85
CA GLU A 201 18.34 -19.35 4.93
C GLU A 201 17.11 -18.54 5.28
N VAL A 202 15.96 -18.94 4.74
CA VAL A 202 14.62 -18.46 5.11
C VAL A 202 13.77 -19.67 5.53
N GLU A 203 12.58 -19.41 6.08
CA GLU A 203 11.65 -20.45 6.56
C GLU A 203 11.38 -21.57 5.51
N THR A 204 11.33 -21.19 4.23
CA THR A 204 11.04 -22.09 3.11
C THR A 204 12.29 -22.72 2.45
N THR A 205 13.50 -22.51 2.97
CA THR A 205 14.74 -23.01 2.33
C THR A 205 14.82 -24.54 2.33
N ILE A 206 14.91 -25.14 1.13
CA ILE A 206 14.98 -26.59 0.94
C ILE A 206 16.41 -27.10 1.19
N LYS A 207 16.66 -27.60 2.40
CA LYS A 207 18.01 -27.98 2.85
C LYS A 207 18.48 -29.31 2.26
N GLY A 208 19.76 -29.36 1.89
CA GLY A 208 20.43 -30.59 1.46
C GLY A 208 20.18 -30.98 0.00
N VAL A 209 19.75 -30.04 -0.84
CA VAL A 209 19.70 -30.15 -2.30
C VAL A 209 20.66 -29.11 -2.87
N ASN A 210 21.45 -29.46 -3.89
CA ASN A 210 22.38 -28.53 -4.53
C ASN A 210 21.60 -27.55 -5.43
N MET A 211 21.58 -26.26 -5.08
CA MET A 211 20.88 -25.21 -5.84
C MET A 211 21.26 -25.12 -7.33
N HIS A 212 22.45 -25.60 -7.72
CA HIS A 212 22.89 -25.64 -9.12
C HIS A 212 22.69 -27.00 -9.82
N ALA A 213 21.86 -27.89 -9.27
CA ALA A 213 21.52 -29.17 -9.90
C ALA A 213 20.59 -28.94 -11.10
N ALA A 214 20.87 -29.58 -12.24
CA ALA A 214 20.04 -29.45 -13.44
C ALA A 214 18.64 -30.09 -13.27
N ASP A 215 18.53 -31.02 -12.32
CA ASP A 215 17.36 -31.74 -11.82
C ASP A 215 16.97 -31.27 -10.40
N TRP A 216 17.24 -30.00 -10.07
CA TRP A 216 16.94 -29.45 -8.74
C TRP A 216 15.46 -29.57 -8.38
N VAL A 217 14.54 -29.36 -9.34
CA VAL A 217 13.09 -29.41 -9.10
C VAL A 217 12.67 -30.81 -8.62
N GLU A 218 13.17 -31.85 -9.28
CA GLU A 218 12.91 -33.25 -8.96
C GLU A 218 13.50 -33.63 -7.59
N GLN A 219 14.74 -33.21 -7.32
CA GLN A 219 15.39 -33.45 -6.01
C GLN A 219 14.68 -32.68 -4.88
N ALA A 220 14.26 -31.45 -5.13
CA ALA A 220 13.54 -30.60 -4.18
C ALA A 220 12.15 -31.15 -3.86
N ALA A 221 11.37 -31.55 -4.88
CA ALA A 221 10.06 -32.16 -4.73
C ALA A 221 10.13 -33.47 -3.92
N ALA A 222 11.09 -34.34 -4.22
CA ALA A 222 11.33 -35.57 -3.46
C ALA A 222 11.74 -35.29 -2.00
N LYS A 223 12.47 -34.18 -1.76
CA LYS A 223 12.94 -33.78 -0.43
C LYS A 223 11.85 -33.18 0.46
N THR A 224 10.90 -32.45 -0.12
CA THR A 224 9.79 -31.78 0.57
C THR A 224 8.51 -32.60 0.62
N HIS A 225 8.45 -33.71 -0.12
CA HIS A 225 7.21 -34.45 -0.38
C HIS A 225 6.15 -33.57 -1.04
N ALA A 226 6.56 -32.80 -2.06
CA ALA A 226 5.67 -31.94 -2.81
C ALA A 226 4.55 -32.75 -3.49
N ALA A 227 3.33 -32.21 -3.48
CA ALA A 227 2.21 -32.73 -4.25
C ALA A 227 2.49 -32.57 -5.76
N GLU A 228 2.07 -33.54 -6.57
CA GLU A 228 2.28 -33.50 -8.02
C GLU A 228 1.10 -34.12 -8.81
N GLY A 229 1.08 -33.89 -10.12
CA GLY A 229 0.08 -34.46 -11.01
C GLY A 229 -1.37 -34.17 -10.59
N ASP A 230 -2.12 -35.21 -10.24
CA ASP A 230 -3.55 -35.13 -9.91
C ASP A 230 -3.81 -34.95 -8.40
N ASP A 231 -2.78 -34.77 -7.57
CA ASP A 231 -2.94 -34.40 -6.16
C ASP A 231 -3.64 -33.04 -6.02
N TYR A 232 -4.59 -32.95 -5.09
CA TYR A 232 -5.33 -31.72 -4.81
C TYR A 232 -4.59 -30.81 -3.83
N VAL A 233 -4.47 -29.54 -4.19
CA VAL A 233 -4.01 -28.45 -3.31
C VAL A 233 -5.16 -27.50 -2.98
N LYS A 234 -5.21 -27.04 -1.73
CA LYS A 234 -6.12 -25.98 -1.29
C LYS A 234 -5.37 -24.64 -1.33
N LEU A 235 -5.90 -23.72 -2.12
CA LEU A 235 -5.53 -22.31 -2.15
C LEU A 235 -6.51 -21.51 -1.26
N ASP A 236 -6.22 -20.24 -0.99
CA ASP A 236 -7.08 -19.35 -0.17
C ASP A 236 -8.58 -19.47 -0.51
N ARG A 237 -8.92 -19.20 -1.79
CA ARG A 237 -10.30 -19.32 -2.31
C ARG A 237 -10.43 -20.32 -3.47
N GLY A 238 -9.64 -21.40 -3.47
CA GLY A 238 -9.68 -22.40 -4.55
C GLY A 238 -9.23 -23.79 -4.12
N VAL A 239 -9.66 -24.82 -4.87
CA VAL A 239 -9.18 -26.19 -4.76
C VAL A 239 -8.94 -26.70 -6.18
N LEU A 240 -7.72 -27.10 -6.49
CA LEU A 240 -7.27 -27.51 -7.81
C LEU A 240 -6.33 -28.71 -7.69
N THR A 241 -6.21 -29.53 -8.73
CA THR A 241 -5.04 -30.44 -8.83
C THR A 241 -3.78 -29.66 -9.22
N VAL A 242 -2.60 -30.20 -8.96
CA VAL A 242 -1.33 -29.58 -9.38
C VAL A 242 -1.27 -29.44 -10.92
N ASN A 243 -1.78 -30.41 -11.67
CA ASN A 243 -1.98 -30.34 -13.12
C ASN A 243 -2.86 -29.15 -13.54
N GLN A 244 -4.00 -28.95 -12.87
CA GLN A 244 -4.88 -27.81 -13.14
C GLN A 244 -4.22 -26.46 -12.82
N LEU A 245 -3.45 -26.38 -11.73
CA LEU A 245 -2.70 -25.18 -11.36
C LEU A 245 -1.59 -24.87 -12.39
N ASN A 246 -0.89 -25.89 -12.88
CA ASN A 246 0.09 -25.76 -13.96
C ASN A 246 -0.55 -25.23 -15.25
N TRP A 247 -1.69 -25.77 -15.68
CA TRP A 247 -2.41 -25.27 -16.85
C TRP A 247 -2.90 -23.83 -16.66
N PHE A 248 -3.38 -23.48 -15.47
CA PHE A 248 -3.79 -22.11 -15.14
C PHE A 248 -2.62 -21.13 -15.26
N LEU A 249 -1.49 -21.40 -14.59
CA LEU A 249 -0.30 -20.52 -14.62
C LEU A 249 0.34 -20.45 -16.01
N ASN A 250 0.31 -21.53 -16.79
CA ASN A 250 0.77 -21.57 -18.17
C ASN A 250 -0.22 -20.92 -19.17
N SER A 251 -1.45 -20.58 -18.76
CA SER A 251 -2.42 -19.86 -19.60
C SER A 251 -2.33 -18.32 -19.47
N MET A 252 -1.54 -17.84 -18.51
CA MET A 252 -1.38 -16.41 -18.25
C MET A 252 -0.76 -15.68 -19.45
N PRO A 253 -1.23 -14.48 -19.83
CA PRO A 253 -0.74 -13.73 -21.00
C PRO A 253 0.62 -13.03 -20.76
N MET A 254 1.42 -13.59 -19.85
CA MET A 254 2.70 -13.07 -19.38
C MET A 254 3.55 -14.23 -18.86
N GLU A 255 4.86 -14.11 -19.06
CA GLU A 255 5.84 -14.99 -18.44
C GLU A 255 5.98 -14.60 -16.97
N LEU A 256 5.93 -15.58 -16.07
CA LEU A 256 5.99 -15.44 -14.63
C LEU A 256 7.28 -16.08 -14.13
N THR A 257 7.90 -15.48 -13.13
CA THR A 257 9.09 -15.98 -12.45
C THR A 257 9.00 -15.63 -10.96
N TYR A 258 9.18 -16.62 -10.09
CA TYR A 258 9.21 -16.45 -8.65
C TYR A 258 10.60 -16.71 -8.09
N ALA A 259 11.12 -15.74 -7.34
CA ALA A 259 12.29 -15.89 -6.49
C ALA A 259 11.92 -15.58 -5.04
N ASP A 260 12.43 -16.36 -4.10
CA ASP A 260 12.08 -16.25 -2.69
C ASP A 260 12.80 -15.10 -1.96
N ALA A 261 12.50 -14.93 -0.67
CA ALA A 261 13.16 -13.93 0.17
C ALA A 261 14.67 -14.15 0.34
N ASN A 262 15.23 -15.32 0.01
CA ASN A 262 16.67 -15.58 -0.02
C ASN A 262 17.29 -15.33 -1.41
N ASN A 263 16.54 -14.78 -2.36
CA ASN A 263 16.97 -14.57 -3.74
C ASN A 263 17.32 -15.90 -4.48
N GLN A 264 16.67 -17.00 -4.12
CA GLN A 264 16.70 -18.25 -4.89
C GLN A 264 15.56 -18.28 -5.91
N PHE A 265 15.84 -18.58 -7.18
CA PHE A 265 14.83 -18.69 -8.24
C PHE A 265 14.17 -20.08 -8.19
N LEU A 266 12.89 -20.16 -7.84
CA LEU A 266 12.22 -21.44 -7.53
C LEU A 266 11.21 -21.90 -8.58
N TYR A 267 10.60 -20.98 -9.35
CA TYR A 267 9.53 -21.32 -10.28
C TYR A 267 9.43 -20.34 -11.45
N TYR A 268 9.08 -20.85 -12.63
CA TYR A 268 8.58 -20.06 -13.76
C TYR A 268 7.48 -20.83 -14.50
N ASN A 269 6.58 -20.12 -15.20
CA ASN A 269 5.58 -20.79 -16.03
C ASN A 269 6.20 -21.22 -17.37
N HIS A 270 6.56 -22.50 -17.48
CA HIS A 270 7.22 -23.08 -18.66
C HIS A 270 6.22 -23.26 -19.82
N GLN A 271 5.80 -22.16 -20.43
CA GLN A 271 4.83 -22.12 -21.53
C GLN A 271 5.42 -22.54 -22.88
N MET A 272 6.73 -22.32 -23.08
CA MET A 272 7.44 -22.53 -24.34
C MET A 272 8.95 -22.67 -24.10
N ASP A 273 9.67 -23.17 -25.11
CA ASP A 273 11.12 -23.24 -25.09
C ASP A 273 11.77 -21.85 -24.85
N GLY A 274 12.86 -21.83 -24.08
CA GLY A 274 13.50 -20.60 -23.61
C GLY A 274 14.02 -19.65 -24.69
N ASP A 275 14.17 -20.10 -25.94
CA ASP A 275 14.55 -19.26 -27.09
C ASP A 275 13.37 -18.45 -27.67
N LYS A 276 12.13 -18.81 -27.31
CA LYS A 276 10.89 -18.15 -27.73
C LYS A 276 10.36 -17.16 -26.69
N MET A 277 10.75 -17.35 -25.43
CA MET A 277 10.40 -16.49 -24.30
C MET A 277 10.94 -15.06 -24.46
N LEU A 278 10.24 -14.08 -23.89
CA LEU A 278 10.68 -12.69 -23.75
C LEU A 278 11.81 -12.58 -22.72
N ALA A 279 11.69 -13.32 -21.62
CA ALA A 279 12.71 -13.53 -20.60
C ALA A 279 13.14 -15.00 -20.64
N SER A 280 14.22 -15.29 -21.38
CA SER A 280 14.73 -16.66 -21.56
C SER A 280 14.97 -17.37 -20.22
N ARG A 281 14.26 -18.50 -20.02
CA ARG A 281 14.46 -19.45 -18.93
C ARG A 281 14.73 -20.85 -19.48
N THR A 282 15.45 -21.68 -18.74
CA THR A 282 15.58 -23.12 -19.01
C THR A 282 15.23 -23.93 -17.75
N PRO A 283 14.79 -25.20 -17.87
CA PRO A 283 14.44 -26.03 -16.70
C PRO A 283 15.55 -26.11 -15.66
N ALA A 284 16.80 -26.28 -16.10
CA ALA A 284 18.00 -26.37 -15.25
C ALA A 284 18.40 -25.04 -14.57
N GLN A 285 17.65 -23.95 -14.76
CA GLN A 285 17.82 -22.73 -13.97
C GLN A 285 16.98 -22.73 -12.69
N ALA A 286 15.86 -23.45 -12.64
CA ALA A 286 15.06 -23.53 -11.42
C ALA A 286 15.90 -24.18 -10.31
N GLY A 287 16.00 -23.51 -9.17
CA GLY A 287 16.93 -23.80 -8.08
C GLY A 287 18.07 -22.79 -7.95
N ASN A 288 18.53 -22.16 -9.04
CA ASN A 288 19.73 -21.31 -9.01
C ASN A 288 19.53 -20.03 -8.16
N PRO A 289 20.62 -19.48 -7.60
CA PRO A 289 20.60 -18.13 -7.03
C PRO A 289 20.41 -17.07 -8.13
N LEU A 290 19.78 -15.94 -7.81
CA LEU A 290 19.54 -14.86 -8.79
C LEU A 290 20.81 -14.33 -9.47
N ALA A 291 21.98 -14.45 -8.84
CA ALA A 291 23.27 -14.09 -9.44
C ALA A 291 23.58 -14.88 -10.74
N ASP A 292 23.29 -16.18 -10.76
CA ASP A 292 23.52 -17.06 -11.91
C ASP A 292 22.46 -16.94 -13.00
N CYS A 293 21.25 -16.50 -12.62
CA CYS A 293 20.17 -16.21 -13.55
C CYS A 293 20.38 -14.92 -14.39
N HIS A 294 21.46 -14.18 -14.14
CA HIS A 294 21.74 -12.89 -14.79
C HIS A 294 23.19 -12.77 -15.31
N PRO A 295 23.42 -12.07 -16.43
CA PRO A 295 24.78 -11.78 -16.89
C PRO A 295 25.48 -10.84 -15.90
N LYS A 296 26.77 -11.06 -15.62
CA LYS A 296 27.57 -10.28 -14.63
C LYS A 296 27.45 -8.75 -14.74
N ARG A 297 27.23 -8.21 -15.95
CA ARG A 297 27.00 -6.77 -16.19
C ARG A 297 25.69 -6.22 -15.61
N ALA A 298 24.68 -7.07 -15.39
CA ALA A 298 23.37 -6.70 -14.87
C ALA A 298 23.29 -6.83 -13.34
N VAL A 299 24.14 -7.65 -12.71
CA VAL A 299 24.16 -7.92 -11.26
C VAL A 299 24.05 -6.65 -10.39
N PRO A 300 24.76 -5.53 -10.66
CA PRO A 300 24.59 -4.30 -9.87
C PRO A 300 23.19 -3.68 -9.98
N GLY A 301 22.53 -3.79 -11.13
CA GLY A 301 21.16 -3.34 -11.33
C GLY A 301 20.14 -4.25 -10.64
N VAL A 302 20.35 -5.57 -10.69
CA VAL A 302 19.53 -6.56 -9.98
C VAL A 302 19.62 -6.32 -8.47
N LYS A 303 20.82 -6.14 -7.91
CA LYS A 303 21.00 -5.82 -6.49
C LYS A 303 20.20 -4.60 -6.04
N ARG A 304 20.20 -3.53 -6.85
CA ARG A 304 19.38 -2.32 -6.57
C ARG A 304 17.88 -2.64 -6.60
N ALA A 305 17.40 -3.28 -7.66
CA ALA A 305 15.97 -3.61 -7.79
C ALA A 305 15.49 -4.49 -6.61
N VAL A 306 16.24 -5.55 -6.27
CA VAL A 306 15.93 -6.43 -5.13
C VAL A 306 15.97 -5.64 -3.82
N HIS A 307 16.99 -4.81 -3.60
CA HIS A 307 17.11 -4.00 -2.38
C HIS A 307 15.89 -3.06 -2.21
N MET A 308 15.53 -2.30 -3.24
CA MET A 308 14.38 -1.38 -3.23
C MET A 308 13.06 -2.10 -2.92
N LEU A 309 12.88 -3.33 -3.43
CA LEU A 309 11.71 -4.17 -3.18
C LEU A 309 11.71 -4.72 -1.74
N ARG A 310 12.87 -5.17 -1.25
CA ARG A 310 13.06 -5.77 0.07
C ARG A 310 12.94 -4.76 1.21
N THR A 311 13.43 -3.53 1.02
CA THR A 311 13.35 -2.45 2.03
C THR A 311 12.00 -1.74 2.03
N GLY A 312 11.13 -2.01 1.05
CA GLY A 312 9.85 -1.31 0.89
C GLY A 312 9.98 0.10 0.33
N GLU A 313 11.13 0.46 -0.28
CA GLU A 313 11.28 1.70 -1.06
C GLU A 313 10.32 1.71 -2.26
N THR A 314 10.02 0.54 -2.82
CA THR A 314 8.93 0.37 -3.79
C THR A 314 8.31 -1.02 -3.70
N ASP A 315 7.00 -1.12 -3.94
CA ASP A 315 6.34 -2.42 -4.14
C ASP A 315 6.56 -2.98 -5.56
N LEU A 316 6.91 -2.13 -6.54
CA LEU A 316 6.91 -2.51 -7.96
C LEU A 316 8.00 -1.79 -8.78
N PHE A 317 9.09 -2.51 -9.03
CA PHE A 317 10.15 -2.06 -9.94
C PHE A 317 9.78 -2.37 -11.40
N LYS A 318 10.05 -1.44 -12.32
CA LYS A 318 9.60 -1.49 -13.73
C LYS A 318 10.77 -1.25 -14.67
N LEU A 319 11.01 -2.18 -15.60
CA LEU A 319 12.14 -2.12 -16.53
C LEU A 319 11.66 -2.32 -17.99
N PRO A 320 11.69 -1.28 -18.84
CA PRO A 320 11.50 -1.45 -20.28
C PRO A 320 12.73 -2.16 -20.88
N VAL A 321 12.49 -3.13 -21.77
CA VAL A 321 13.55 -3.86 -22.49
C VAL A 321 13.56 -3.44 -23.96
N PRO A 322 14.41 -2.47 -24.34
CA PRO A 322 14.51 -1.98 -25.71
C PRO A 322 15.27 -2.96 -26.62
N GLY A 323 15.08 -2.80 -27.93
CA GLY A 323 15.90 -3.48 -28.95
C GLY A 323 15.35 -4.82 -29.47
N ILE A 324 14.20 -5.27 -28.99
CA ILE A 324 13.50 -6.44 -29.54
C ILE A 324 12.62 -5.98 -30.71
N PRO A 325 12.86 -6.42 -31.97
CA PRO A 325 12.10 -5.94 -33.12
C PRO A 325 10.60 -6.20 -32.99
N ASN A 326 9.79 -5.16 -33.20
CA ASN A 326 8.32 -5.17 -33.17
C ASN A 326 7.65 -5.57 -31.84
N LYS A 327 8.40 -5.73 -30.73
CA LYS A 327 7.85 -5.98 -29.39
C LYS A 327 8.13 -4.82 -28.43
N TYR A 328 7.21 -4.56 -27.51
CA TYR A 328 7.32 -3.53 -26.47
C TYR A 328 7.33 -4.22 -25.10
N VAL A 329 8.44 -4.88 -24.82
CA VAL A 329 8.61 -5.73 -23.65
C VAL A 329 8.85 -4.91 -22.39
N MET A 330 8.06 -5.18 -21.36
CA MET A 330 8.26 -4.69 -20.00
C MET A 330 8.52 -5.87 -19.07
N HIS A 331 9.53 -5.75 -18.22
CA HIS A 331 9.66 -6.56 -17.02
C HIS A 331 9.11 -5.76 -15.84
N TYR A 332 8.30 -6.41 -15.03
CA TYR A 332 7.76 -5.92 -13.78
C TYR A 332 8.24 -6.83 -12.65
N TYR A 333 8.76 -6.26 -11.58
CA TYR A 333 9.21 -7.01 -10.40
C TYR A 333 8.38 -6.52 -9.22
N GLN A 334 7.42 -7.34 -8.81
CA GLN A 334 6.50 -7.06 -7.72
C GLN A 334 7.04 -7.68 -6.43
N ALA A 335 7.18 -6.87 -5.39
CA ALA A 335 7.49 -7.34 -4.05
C ALA A 335 6.30 -8.19 -3.55
N LEU A 336 6.61 -9.42 -3.12
CA LEU A 336 5.65 -10.32 -2.48
C LEU A 336 5.77 -10.19 -0.97
N HIS A 337 4.64 -10.14 -0.30
CA HIS A 337 4.53 -10.08 1.15
C HIS A 337 3.52 -11.13 1.64
N ASP A 338 3.68 -11.61 2.88
CA ASP A 338 2.64 -12.41 3.54
C ASP A 338 1.55 -11.53 4.19
N ASP A 339 0.60 -12.17 4.88
CA ASP A 339 -0.49 -11.51 5.59
C ASP A 339 0.00 -10.54 6.70
N LYS A 340 1.23 -10.74 7.20
CA LYS A 340 1.90 -9.84 8.16
C LYS A 340 2.63 -8.70 7.45
N GLY A 341 2.78 -8.74 6.14
CA GLY A 341 3.57 -7.76 5.40
C GLY A 341 5.07 -8.00 5.45
N GLU A 342 5.53 -9.18 5.84
CA GLU A 342 6.94 -9.55 5.73
C GLU A 342 7.28 -9.85 4.26
N TYR A 343 8.40 -9.34 3.76
CA TYR A 343 8.86 -9.59 2.41
C TYR A 343 9.19 -11.09 2.20
N LYS A 344 8.48 -11.74 1.27
CA LYS A 344 8.64 -13.17 0.93
C LYS A 344 9.32 -13.43 -0.41
N GLY A 345 9.63 -12.38 -1.18
CA GLY A 345 10.37 -12.51 -2.44
C GLY A 345 9.83 -11.62 -3.56
N ILE A 346 10.03 -12.06 -4.80
CA ILE A 346 9.70 -11.31 -6.01
C ILE A 346 8.87 -12.17 -6.95
N ASN A 347 7.76 -11.60 -7.44
CA ASN A 347 7.09 -12.04 -8.65
C ASN A 347 7.56 -11.16 -9.82
N GLU A 348 8.44 -11.70 -10.68
CA GLU A 348 8.75 -11.12 -11.98
C GLU A 348 7.65 -11.52 -12.96
N PHE A 349 7.04 -10.53 -13.63
CA PHE A 349 6.14 -10.78 -14.76
C PHE A 349 6.55 -9.98 -16.00
N VAL A 350 6.58 -10.65 -17.15
CA VAL A 350 7.13 -10.14 -18.41
C VAL A 350 6.12 -10.30 -19.54
N LEU A 351 5.87 -9.23 -20.28
CA LEU A 351 4.92 -9.21 -21.38
C LEU A 351 5.26 -8.15 -22.44
N ASP A 352 4.82 -8.41 -23.67
CA ASP A 352 4.73 -7.40 -24.73
C ASP A 352 3.42 -6.61 -24.57
N LEU A 353 3.53 -5.32 -24.29
CA LEU A 353 2.36 -4.46 -24.07
C LEU A 353 1.58 -4.15 -25.35
N LEU A 354 2.24 -4.18 -26.52
CA LEU A 354 1.67 -3.61 -27.74
C LEU A 354 0.38 -4.31 -28.22
N PRO A 355 0.23 -5.65 -28.17
CA PRO A 355 -1.00 -6.33 -28.57
C PRO A 355 -2.20 -5.91 -27.71
N ILE A 356 -2.01 -5.79 -26.39
CA ILE A 356 -3.05 -5.39 -25.43
C ILE A 356 -3.50 -3.96 -25.72
N VAL A 357 -2.54 -3.05 -25.86
CA VAL A 357 -2.79 -1.63 -26.18
C VAL A 357 -3.52 -1.50 -27.53
N LYS A 358 -3.05 -2.17 -28.57
CA LYS A 358 -3.70 -2.16 -29.90
C LYS A 358 -5.13 -2.69 -29.84
N TYR A 359 -5.38 -3.77 -29.09
CA TYR A 359 -6.73 -4.30 -28.92
C TYR A 359 -7.64 -3.29 -28.21
N TYR A 360 -7.19 -2.72 -27.09
CA TYR A 360 -7.96 -1.72 -26.33
C TYR A 360 -8.34 -0.51 -27.20
N LEU A 361 -7.38 0.13 -27.86
CA LEU A 361 -7.62 1.30 -28.72
C LEU A 361 -8.57 0.97 -29.88
N LYS A 362 -8.48 -0.23 -30.46
CA LYS A 362 -9.40 -0.69 -31.51
C LYS A 362 -10.84 -0.84 -31.00
N GLN A 363 -11.04 -1.30 -29.76
CA GLN A 363 -12.38 -1.45 -29.18
C GLN A 363 -12.98 -0.14 -28.69
N THR A 364 -12.16 0.79 -28.19
CA THR A 364 -12.64 2.06 -27.61
C THR A 364 -12.64 3.24 -28.57
N GLY A 365 -11.93 3.15 -29.70
CA GLY A 365 -11.71 4.27 -30.61
C GLY A 365 -10.78 5.36 -30.06
N GLN A 366 -10.16 5.14 -28.89
CA GLN A 366 -9.23 6.08 -28.28
C GLN A 366 -7.88 6.11 -29.02
N MET A 367 -7.12 7.18 -28.81
CA MET A 367 -5.77 7.38 -29.36
C MET A 367 -4.76 7.60 -28.23
N LEU A 368 -3.52 7.15 -28.41
CA LEU A 368 -2.45 7.26 -27.40
C LEU A 368 -1.95 8.68 -27.17
N ALA A 369 -2.14 9.55 -28.15
CA ALA A 369 -1.89 10.97 -28.07
C ALA A 369 -3.12 11.70 -28.64
N PRO A 370 -3.42 12.94 -28.21
CA PRO A 370 -4.39 13.79 -28.89
C PRO A 370 -4.02 13.91 -30.37
N ASP A 371 -5.01 13.78 -31.25
CA ASP A 371 -4.84 14.04 -32.67
C ASP A 371 -4.56 15.54 -32.86
N PRO A 372 -3.39 15.96 -33.38
CA PRO A 372 -3.06 17.37 -33.59
C PRO A 372 -3.93 18.02 -34.67
N ASP A 373 -4.57 17.23 -35.53
CA ASP A 373 -5.51 17.68 -36.57
C ASP A 373 -6.97 17.59 -36.12
N ALA A 374 -7.26 17.10 -34.90
CA ALA A 374 -8.60 17.13 -34.33
C ALA A 374 -9.02 18.58 -34.09
N LYS A 375 -9.91 19.06 -34.96
CA LYS A 375 -10.60 20.33 -34.76
C LYS A 375 -11.32 20.28 -33.42
N THR A 376 -10.91 21.14 -32.50
CA THR A 376 -11.65 21.40 -31.27
C THR A 376 -12.97 22.07 -31.63
N ASP A 377 -14.03 21.28 -31.76
CA ASP A 377 -15.39 21.81 -31.86
C ASP A 377 -15.72 22.53 -30.55
N ALA A 378 -15.56 23.85 -30.58
CA ALA A 378 -15.79 24.77 -29.47
C ALA A 378 -17.30 24.98 -29.20
N VAL A 379 -18.10 23.90 -29.21
CA VAL A 379 -19.52 23.88 -28.88
C VAL A 379 -19.98 22.50 -28.37
N SER A 380 -19.60 22.16 -27.14
CA SER A 380 -20.36 21.19 -26.30
C SER A 380 -20.51 21.67 -24.86
N GLY A 381 -20.56 23.00 -24.67
CA GLY A 381 -20.80 23.69 -23.40
C GLY A 381 -22.16 24.38 -23.31
N ALA A 382 -23.25 23.77 -23.83
CA ALA A 382 -24.63 24.22 -23.58
C ALA A 382 -25.66 23.11 -23.83
N SER A 383 -26.68 23.03 -22.97
CA SER A 383 -27.76 22.03 -23.03
C SER A 383 -28.74 22.26 -24.18
N SER A 384 -29.31 21.17 -24.72
CA SER A 384 -30.67 21.23 -25.27
C SER A 384 -31.50 19.99 -24.88
N LYS A 385 -32.64 20.22 -24.24
CA LYS A 385 -33.70 19.23 -24.08
C LYS A 385 -34.33 18.96 -25.45
N ALA A 386 -34.36 17.71 -25.88
CA ALA A 386 -35.23 17.25 -26.97
C ALA A 386 -36.31 16.29 -26.41
N LYS A 387 -37.50 16.33 -27.01
CA LYS A 387 -38.72 15.68 -26.50
C LYS A 387 -38.78 14.18 -26.81
N GLU A 388 -39.61 13.50 -26.05
CA GLU A 388 -40.12 12.15 -26.34
C GLU A 388 -40.68 12.04 -27.77
N THR A 389 -40.38 10.92 -28.45
CA THR A 389 -41.36 10.18 -29.27
C THR A 389 -40.89 8.72 -29.43
N LYS A 390 -41.83 7.79 -29.29
CA LYS A 390 -41.79 6.36 -29.69
C LYS A 390 -43.07 6.12 -30.53
N PRO A 391 -43.27 4.98 -31.22
CA PRO A 391 -42.43 3.78 -31.40
C PRO A 391 -42.09 3.58 -32.93
N ASP A 392 -41.69 2.45 -33.53
CA ASP A 392 -42.01 1.04 -33.28
C ASP A 392 -41.12 0.04 -34.07
N ALA A 393 -41.37 -1.27 -33.86
CA ALA A 393 -40.90 -2.45 -34.60
C ALA A 393 -39.52 -3.07 -34.27
N ALA A 394 -39.58 -4.26 -33.65
CA ALA A 394 -38.51 -5.25 -33.52
C ALA A 394 -39.04 -6.65 -33.88
N PRO A 395 -38.16 -7.61 -34.20
CA PRO A 395 -38.28 -9.02 -33.81
C PRO A 395 -37.24 -9.31 -32.70
N ALA A 396 -37.53 -9.92 -31.54
CA ALA A 396 -38.18 -11.22 -31.26
C ALA A 396 -37.35 -12.39 -31.82
N VAL A 397 -36.93 -13.43 -31.09
CA VAL A 397 -37.06 -13.87 -29.67
C VAL A 397 -35.77 -14.70 -29.34
N ASP A 398 -35.44 -15.24 -28.16
CA ASP A 398 -36.20 -15.90 -27.09
C ASP A 398 -35.60 -15.63 -25.70
N ASP A 399 -36.43 -15.80 -24.66
CA ASP A 399 -36.05 -15.76 -23.25
C ASP A 399 -36.78 -16.90 -22.48
N VAL A 400 -36.20 -17.31 -21.35
CA VAL A 400 -36.71 -18.19 -20.27
C VAL A 400 -37.41 -19.55 -20.55
N SER A 401 -36.82 -20.58 -19.96
CA SER A 401 -37.47 -21.46 -18.96
C SER A 401 -36.37 -22.03 -18.05
N GLY A 402 -36.40 -22.06 -16.72
CA GLY A 402 -37.50 -22.19 -15.74
C GLY A 402 -37.19 -23.44 -14.87
N ALA A 403 -37.58 -23.61 -13.61
CA ALA A 403 -38.31 -22.81 -12.61
C ALA A 403 -37.89 -23.37 -11.20
N SER A 404 -37.88 -22.60 -10.10
CA SER A 404 -38.93 -22.56 -9.03
C SER A 404 -39.18 -23.88 -8.26
N ALA A 405 -39.56 -23.94 -6.98
CA ALA A 405 -39.58 -23.00 -5.83
C ALA A 405 -39.96 -23.81 -4.55
N ASP A 406 -40.00 -23.16 -3.37
CA ASP A 406 -40.85 -23.40 -2.17
C ASP A 406 -40.13 -22.77 -0.94
N THR A 407 -40.52 -21.61 -0.37
CA THR A 407 -41.56 -21.36 0.69
C THR A 407 -41.42 -22.33 1.88
N GLU A 408 -41.17 -21.96 3.13
CA GLU A 408 -41.67 -20.88 4.03
C GLU A 408 -40.63 -20.58 5.16
N ALA A 409 -40.70 -19.60 6.08
CA ALA A 409 -41.54 -18.41 6.35
C ALA A 409 -40.75 -17.44 7.29
N ALA A 410 -41.39 -16.38 7.82
CA ALA A 410 -40.79 -15.38 8.74
C ALA A 410 -41.11 -15.62 10.24
N PRO A 411 -40.28 -15.09 11.15
CA PRO A 411 -40.79 -14.57 12.42
C PRO A 411 -40.28 -13.16 12.81
N GLU A 412 -40.94 -12.63 13.85
CA GLU A 412 -41.09 -11.24 14.28
C GLU A 412 -39.84 -10.52 14.83
N ALA A 413 -39.95 -9.19 14.97
CA ALA A 413 -38.95 -8.32 15.58
C ALA A 413 -39.01 -8.32 17.12
N PRO A 414 -37.87 -8.24 17.84
CA PRO A 414 -37.86 -8.14 19.29
C PRO A 414 -38.13 -6.73 19.81
N THR A 415 -38.89 -6.66 20.91
CA THR A 415 -39.35 -5.44 21.59
C THR A 415 -38.29 -4.78 22.47
N LYS A 416 -38.39 -3.45 22.64
CA LYS A 416 -37.71 -2.68 23.70
C LYS A 416 -38.00 -3.25 25.11
N PRO A 417 -37.02 -3.27 26.02
CA PRO A 417 -37.24 -3.21 27.45
C PRO A 417 -37.33 -1.74 27.94
N GLU A 418 -38.18 -1.48 28.93
CA GLU A 418 -38.27 -0.20 29.63
C GLU A 418 -37.19 -0.06 30.72
N ALA A 419 -36.93 1.18 31.14
CA ALA A 419 -36.04 1.48 32.26
C ALA A 419 -36.77 1.39 33.61
N PRO A 420 -36.10 0.95 34.69
CA PRO A 420 -36.53 1.26 36.05
C PRO A 420 -35.94 2.61 36.49
N ASP A 421 -36.82 3.51 36.90
CA ASP A 421 -36.49 4.72 37.65
C ASP A 421 -36.45 4.40 39.15
N PHE A 422 -35.44 4.88 39.89
CA PHE A 422 -35.55 5.07 41.34
C PHE A 422 -34.50 6.08 41.86
N ASP A 423 -34.94 6.84 42.85
CA ASP A 423 -34.42 8.15 43.22
C ASP A 423 -33.23 8.12 44.21
N SER A 424 -32.56 9.27 44.27
CA SER A 424 -31.50 9.79 45.15
C SER A 424 -31.27 9.20 46.56
N VAL A 425 -30.01 9.35 47.07
CA VAL A 425 -29.68 10.29 48.18
C VAL A 425 -28.19 10.21 48.62
N SER A 426 -27.48 11.35 48.54
CA SER A 426 -26.30 11.80 49.32
C SER A 426 -24.97 11.00 49.38
N GLY A 427 -23.85 11.74 49.45
CA GLY A 427 -22.56 11.23 49.92
C GLY A 427 -21.36 12.05 49.44
N ALA A 428 -20.85 12.98 50.26
CA ALA A 428 -19.72 13.84 49.91
C ALA A 428 -18.37 13.37 50.51
N SER A 429 -17.28 13.94 49.97
CA SER A 429 -15.96 14.14 50.59
C SER A 429 -14.88 13.04 50.51
N ALA A 430 -13.83 13.41 49.77
CA ALA A 430 -12.41 13.37 50.14
C ALA A 430 -11.75 12.05 50.61
N LYS A 431 -10.79 11.58 49.80
CA LYS A 431 -9.36 11.73 50.12
C LYS A 431 -8.48 11.70 48.88
#